data_AF-T1CFG4-F1
#
_entry.id   AF-T1CFG4-F1
#
_cell.length_a   1.000
_cell.length_b   1.000
_cell.length_c   1.000
_cell.angle_alpha   90.00
_cell.angle_beta   90.00
_cell.angle_gamma   90.00
#
_symmetry.space_group_name_H-M   'P 1'
#
loop_
_entity.id
_entity.type
_entity.pdbx_description
1 polymer ?
#
loop_
_entity_poly.entity_id
_entity_poly.type
_entity_poly.pdbx_seq_one_letter_code
_entity_poly.pdbx_strand_id
1 'polypeptide(L)'
;MRSKGIDYFINSRRATESQQAYAEANPGGWTGYGADLWGLTACDGPGNFSFTGGNGQTRTFKGYAARGAGIQDSFDDGTIAPTAALSSIVFAPGIVISTVQAMQANYGSYILGQYGFHDAFNPSFQYSGVTPYSGAVVPGVGWVDSEYLGIDQGPILLMLENYRSGFVWNVMRQNPDIQLGLQRAGFTGGWLAGTPTVQ
;
A
#
# COMPACT_ATOMS: atom_id res chain seq x y z
N MET A 1 7.31 6.00 -20.62
CA MET A 1 5.94 5.49 -20.90
C MET A 1 5.69 5.28 -22.38
N ARG A 2 5.66 6.33 -23.21
CA ARG A 2 5.42 6.20 -24.67
C ARG A 2 6.37 5.26 -25.40
N SER A 3 7.67 5.35 -25.14
CA SER A 3 8.68 4.46 -25.73
C SER A 3 8.49 2.98 -25.37
N LYS A 4 7.70 2.68 -24.33
CA LYS A 4 7.34 1.32 -23.89
C LYS A 4 5.94 0.89 -24.35
N GLY A 5 5.24 1.70 -25.16
CA GLY A 5 3.90 1.38 -25.67
C GLY A 5 2.81 1.28 -24.61
N ILE A 6 2.99 1.92 -23.44
CA ILE A 6 2.04 1.88 -22.32
C ILE A 6 1.78 3.29 -21.77
N ASP A 7 0.60 3.50 -21.18
CA ASP A 7 0.24 4.71 -20.45
C ASP A 7 0.48 4.57 -18.93
N TYR A 8 0.23 5.65 -18.20
CA TYR A 8 0.42 5.71 -16.76
C TYR A 8 -0.53 4.79 -15.99
N PHE A 9 -1.75 4.56 -16.49
CA PHE A 9 -2.72 3.69 -15.83
C PHE A 9 -2.29 2.22 -15.94
N ILE A 10 -1.88 1.77 -17.13
CA ILE A 10 -1.33 0.42 -17.35
C ILE A 10 -0.08 0.21 -16.51
N ASN A 11 0.77 1.22 -16.37
CA ASN A 11 1.96 1.12 -15.52
C ASN A 11 1.62 0.98 -14.05
N SER A 12 0.69 1.77 -13.54
CA SER A 12 0.23 1.66 -12.16
C SER A 12 -0.39 0.30 -11.89
N ARG A 13 -1.24 -0.20 -12.80
CA ARG A 13 -1.79 -1.56 -12.72
C ARG A 13 -0.71 -2.64 -12.65
N ARG A 14 0.28 -2.59 -13.55
CA ARG A 14 1.40 -3.53 -13.54
C ARG A 14 2.24 -3.42 -12.28
N ALA A 15 2.42 -2.21 -11.74
CA ALA A 15 3.13 -2.02 -10.48
C ALA A 15 2.36 -2.65 -9.30
N THR A 16 1.04 -2.48 -9.25
CA THR A 16 0.16 -3.13 -8.26
C THR A 16 0.24 -4.67 -8.36
N GLU A 17 0.07 -5.22 -9.56
CA GLU A 17 0.16 -6.67 -9.81
C GLU A 17 1.56 -7.21 -9.47
N SER A 18 2.63 -6.46 -9.75
CA SER A 18 4.00 -6.85 -9.40
C SER A 18 4.25 -6.85 -7.90
N GLN A 19 3.62 -5.94 -7.14
CA GLN A 19 3.72 -5.92 -5.68
C GLN A 19 3.08 -7.16 -5.05
N GLN A 20 1.89 -7.54 -5.52
CA GLN A 20 1.26 -8.79 -5.06
C GLN A 20 2.12 -10.00 -5.42
N ALA A 21 2.64 -10.07 -6.66
CA ALA A 21 3.51 -11.16 -7.08
C ALA A 21 4.80 -11.26 -6.25
N TYR A 22 5.38 -10.14 -5.82
CA TYR A 22 6.50 -10.14 -4.89
C TYR A 22 6.13 -10.75 -3.53
N ALA A 23 4.97 -10.38 -2.98
CA ALA A 23 4.49 -10.95 -1.72
C ALA A 23 4.15 -12.43 -1.84
N GLU A 24 3.62 -12.89 -2.98
CA GLU A 24 3.42 -14.31 -3.29
C GLU A 24 4.74 -15.08 -3.34
N ALA A 25 5.78 -14.51 -3.96
CA ALA A 25 7.11 -15.11 -4.00
C ALA A 25 7.78 -15.15 -2.61
N ASN A 26 7.45 -14.18 -1.74
CA ASN A 26 7.91 -14.04 -0.37
C ASN A 26 9.40 -14.36 -0.16
N PRO A 27 10.33 -13.68 -0.86
CA PRO A 27 11.75 -14.00 -0.80
C PRO A 27 12.36 -13.82 0.60
N GLY A 28 11.76 -12.97 1.43
CA GLY A 28 12.16 -12.74 2.82
C GLY A 28 11.57 -13.74 3.84
N GLY A 29 10.67 -14.63 3.41
CA GLY A 29 10.00 -15.58 4.30
C GLY A 29 9.27 -14.88 5.46
N TRP A 30 8.52 -13.82 5.16
CA TRP A 30 7.71 -13.07 6.10
C TRP A 30 6.38 -13.79 6.37
N THR A 31 5.94 -13.79 7.63
CA THR A 31 4.69 -14.42 8.05
C THR A 31 3.50 -13.78 7.34
N GLY A 32 2.67 -14.63 6.74
CA GLY A 32 1.40 -14.24 6.12
C GLY A 32 1.51 -13.71 4.69
N TYR A 33 2.68 -13.26 4.23
CA TYR A 33 2.86 -12.73 2.87
C TYR A 33 2.35 -13.71 1.82
N GLY A 34 1.60 -13.19 0.85
CA GLY A 34 0.99 -13.98 -0.21
C GLY A 34 0.03 -13.18 -1.07
N ALA A 35 -0.75 -13.86 -1.91
CA ALA A 35 -1.76 -13.25 -2.78
C ALA A 35 -2.77 -12.40 -1.98
N ASP A 36 -3.07 -12.83 -0.76
CA ASP A 36 -4.08 -12.23 0.11
C ASP A 36 -3.49 -11.32 1.21
N LEU A 37 -2.16 -11.17 1.28
CA LEU A 37 -1.51 -10.24 2.19
C LEU A 37 -0.25 -9.64 1.55
N TRP A 38 -0.39 -8.42 1.07
CA TRP A 38 0.66 -7.62 0.45
C TRP A 38 0.38 -6.13 0.68
N GLY A 39 1.39 -5.29 0.42
CA GLY A 39 1.28 -3.85 0.57
C GLY A 39 2.53 -3.23 1.16
N LEU A 40 3.56 -3.06 0.33
CA LEU A 40 4.80 -2.37 0.68
C LEU A 40 4.73 -0.91 0.22
N THR A 41 4.80 0.03 1.15
CA THR A 41 4.99 1.46 0.85
C THR A 41 5.65 2.12 2.06
N ALA A 42 5.96 3.42 1.96
CA ALA A 42 6.38 4.18 3.12
C ALA A 42 5.28 4.16 4.19
N CYS A 43 5.65 3.79 5.40
CA CYS A 43 4.74 3.68 6.55
C CYS A 43 5.56 3.62 7.85
N ASP A 44 4.87 3.65 8.97
CA ASP A 44 5.43 3.32 10.28
C ASP A 44 5.85 1.84 10.37
N GLY A 45 6.56 1.54 11.45
CA GLY A 45 7.07 0.21 11.75
C GLY A 45 7.36 0.09 13.23
N PRO A 46 7.65 -1.13 13.71
CA PRO A 46 7.77 -1.40 15.15
C PRO A 46 8.87 -0.57 15.81
N GLY A 47 9.90 -0.16 15.08
CA GLY A 47 11.05 0.59 15.60
C GLY A 47 12.37 0.02 15.09
N ASN A 48 13.48 0.66 15.46
CA ASN A 48 14.80 0.25 15.00
C ASN A 48 15.33 -0.92 15.84
N PHE A 49 15.10 -2.14 15.35
CA PHE A 49 15.49 -3.36 16.04
C PHE A 49 16.24 -4.31 15.11
N SER A 50 17.05 -5.19 15.69
CA SER A 50 17.68 -6.30 14.97
C SER A 50 17.70 -7.54 15.84
N PHE A 51 17.22 -8.65 15.28
CA PHE A 51 17.12 -9.92 15.99
C PHE A 51 17.71 -11.04 15.14
N THR A 52 18.57 -11.86 15.74
CA THR A 52 19.14 -13.03 15.09
C THR A 52 18.32 -14.26 15.45
N GLY A 53 17.72 -14.90 14.45
CA GLY A 53 16.98 -16.14 14.61
C GLY A 53 17.88 -17.36 14.86
N GLY A 54 17.29 -18.47 15.28
CA GLY A 54 18.03 -19.73 15.53
C GLY A 54 18.71 -20.32 14.28
N ASN A 55 18.31 -19.88 13.08
CA ASN A 55 18.97 -20.22 11.81
C ASN A 55 20.17 -19.31 11.49
N GLY A 56 20.56 -18.41 12.39
CA GLY A 56 21.65 -17.45 12.22
C GLY A 56 21.32 -16.24 11.34
N GLN A 57 20.09 -16.14 10.80
CA GLN A 57 19.69 -14.97 10.03
C GLN A 57 19.30 -13.82 10.94
N THR A 58 19.84 -12.63 10.67
CA THR A 58 19.43 -11.39 11.33
C THR A 58 18.32 -10.72 10.56
N ARG A 59 17.20 -10.43 11.24
CA ARG A 59 16.11 -9.58 10.73
C ARG A 59 16.26 -8.19 11.34
N THR A 60 16.26 -7.18 10.48
CA THR A 60 16.31 -5.77 10.89
C THR A 60 14.97 -5.12 10.58
N PHE A 61 14.42 -4.43 11.57
CA PHE A 61 13.18 -3.67 11.49
C PHE A 61 13.48 -2.20 11.65
N LYS A 62 12.64 -1.35 11.06
CA LYS A 62 12.71 0.10 11.21
C LYS A 62 11.42 0.64 11.83
N GLY A 63 11.49 1.88 12.34
CA GLY A 63 10.30 2.70 12.58
C GLY A 63 9.69 3.13 11.24
N TYR A 64 9.49 4.44 11.06
CA TYR A 64 9.12 4.98 9.75
C TYR A 64 10.21 4.70 8.70
N ALA A 65 9.83 4.07 7.59
CA ALA A 65 10.74 3.77 6.49
C ALA A 65 10.00 3.68 5.16
N ALA A 66 10.67 4.09 4.08
CA ALA A 66 10.24 3.77 2.72
C ALA A 66 10.42 2.27 2.47
N ARG A 67 9.32 1.51 2.40
CA ARG A 67 9.32 0.09 2.06
C ARG A 67 8.91 -0.11 0.60
N GLY A 68 9.45 -1.15 -0.02
CA GLY A 68 9.17 -1.45 -1.42
C GLY A 68 9.95 -2.62 -1.98
N ALA A 69 9.44 -3.17 -3.08
CA ALA A 69 10.01 -4.29 -3.83
C ALA A 69 10.70 -3.84 -5.13
N GLY A 70 11.36 -2.67 -5.11
CA GLY A 70 12.05 -2.13 -6.27
C GLY A 70 13.31 -2.91 -6.66
N ILE A 71 13.73 -2.78 -7.92
CA ILE A 71 14.96 -3.44 -8.43
C ILE A 71 16.23 -2.77 -7.90
N GLN A 72 16.23 -1.45 -7.78
CA GLN A 72 17.39 -0.66 -7.33
C GLN A 72 17.32 -0.35 -5.83
N ASP A 73 16.16 0.12 -5.39
CA ASP A 73 15.86 0.42 -4.00
C ASP A 73 14.76 -0.54 -3.52
N SER A 74 15.14 -1.51 -2.70
CA SER A 74 14.20 -2.36 -1.97
C SER A 74 14.54 -2.38 -0.50
N PHE A 75 13.51 -2.19 0.31
CA PHE A 75 13.57 -2.42 1.74
C PHE A 75 12.24 -3.05 2.15
N ASP A 76 12.36 -4.23 2.75
CA ASP A 76 11.25 -5.04 3.19
C ASP A 76 11.67 -5.70 4.51
N ASP A 77 10.98 -5.35 5.59
CA ASP A 77 11.13 -5.92 6.92
C ASP A 77 9.89 -6.72 7.36
N GLY A 78 9.03 -7.10 6.42
CA GLY A 78 7.79 -7.83 6.66
C GLY A 78 6.62 -6.96 7.12
N THR A 79 6.81 -5.64 7.21
CA THR A 79 5.74 -4.72 7.61
C THR A 79 4.83 -4.42 6.42
N ILE A 80 3.53 -4.57 6.63
CA ILE A 80 2.47 -4.32 5.66
C ILE A 80 1.76 -3.02 6.00
N ALA A 81 1.60 -2.16 5.00
CA ALA A 81 0.80 -0.96 5.06
C ALA A 81 -0.48 -1.15 4.25
N PRO A 82 -1.67 -1.19 4.88
CA PRO A 82 -2.94 -1.37 4.18
C PRO A 82 -3.14 -0.38 3.04
N THR A 83 -2.68 0.87 3.19
CA THR A 83 -2.83 1.91 2.15
C THR A 83 -2.24 1.51 0.79
N ALA A 84 -1.16 0.71 0.73
CA ALA A 84 -0.56 0.28 -0.53
C ALA A 84 -1.55 -0.54 -1.37
N ALA A 85 -2.24 -1.48 -0.72
CA ALA A 85 -3.26 -2.29 -1.39
C ALA A 85 -4.55 -1.50 -1.61
N LEU A 86 -5.12 -0.91 -0.55
CA LEU A 86 -6.42 -0.22 -0.62
C LEU A 86 -6.43 0.94 -1.62
N SER A 87 -5.37 1.75 -1.66
CA SER A 87 -5.27 2.90 -2.58
C SER A 87 -5.02 2.47 -4.03
N SER A 88 -4.69 1.20 -4.27
CA SER A 88 -4.50 0.65 -5.62
C SER A 88 -5.79 0.10 -6.25
N ILE A 89 -6.94 0.22 -5.57
CA ILE A 89 -8.22 -0.39 -6.00
C ILE A 89 -8.63 0.01 -7.43
N VAL A 90 -8.36 1.25 -7.84
CA VAL A 90 -8.68 1.75 -9.19
C VAL A 90 -7.90 1.04 -10.29
N PHE A 91 -6.73 0.48 -9.98
CA PHE A 91 -5.84 -0.14 -10.96
C PHE A 91 -6.06 -1.64 -11.09
N ALA A 92 -6.32 -2.33 -9.98
CA ALA A 92 -6.48 -3.77 -9.94
C ALA A 92 -7.52 -4.20 -8.87
N PRO A 93 -8.81 -3.91 -9.06
CA PRO A 93 -9.83 -4.08 -8.03
C PRO A 93 -9.98 -5.53 -7.57
N GLY A 94 -9.83 -6.52 -8.47
CA GLY A 94 -9.97 -7.93 -8.13
C GLY A 94 -8.98 -8.38 -7.05
N ILE A 95 -7.69 -8.06 -7.23
CA ILE A 95 -6.65 -8.46 -6.28
C ILE A 95 -6.74 -7.64 -4.99
N VAL A 96 -7.06 -6.35 -5.09
CA VAL A 96 -7.19 -5.46 -3.93
C VAL A 96 -8.36 -5.87 -3.04
N ILE A 97 -9.53 -6.15 -3.62
CA ILE A 97 -10.72 -6.55 -2.84
C ILE A 97 -10.46 -7.87 -2.10
N SER A 98 -9.82 -8.85 -2.74
CA SER A 98 -9.45 -10.12 -2.08
C SER A 98 -8.55 -9.88 -0.86
N THR A 99 -7.49 -9.08 -1.05
CA THR A 99 -6.55 -8.74 0.01
C THR A 99 -7.21 -8.00 1.17
N VAL A 100 -8.09 -7.03 0.89
CA VAL A 100 -8.82 -6.29 1.94
C VAL A 100 -9.72 -7.23 2.74
N GLN A 101 -10.46 -8.11 2.06
CA GLN A 101 -11.32 -9.10 2.73
C GLN A 101 -10.50 -10.04 3.63
N ALA A 102 -9.35 -10.50 3.15
CA ALA A 102 -8.44 -11.34 3.93
C ALA A 102 -7.83 -10.60 5.13
N MET A 103 -7.42 -9.33 4.95
CA MET A 103 -6.94 -8.49 6.05
C MET A 103 -8.01 -8.32 7.13
N GLN A 104 -9.26 -8.04 6.73
CA GLN A 104 -10.37 -7.91 7.67
C GLN A 104 -10.69 -9.23 8.38
N ALA A 105 -10.73 -10.34 7.65
CA ALA A 105 -11.06 -11.64 8.21
C ALA A 105 -10.01 -12.14 9.21
N ASN A 106 -8.72 -11.94 8.91
CA ASN A 106 -7.62 -12.52 9.68
C ASN A 106 -7.09 -11.58 10.77
N TYR A 107 -7.16 -10.26 10.56
CA TYR A 107 -6.51 -9.27 11.41
C TYR A 107 -7.43 -8.13 11.84
N GLY A 108 -8.66 -8.05 11.31
CA GLY A 108 -9.53 -6.87 11.42
C GLY A 108 -9.83 -6.44 12.85
N SER A 109 -9.90 -7.36 13.82
CA SER A 109 -10.09 -7.02 15.24
C SER A 109 -8.92 -6.26 15.87
N TYR A 110 -7.77 -6.22 15.20
CA TYR A 110 -6.54 -5.58 15.69
C TYR A 110 -6.14 -4.39 14.83
N ILE A 111 -6.26 -4.52 13.50
CA ILE A 111 -5.75 -3.51 12.56
C ILE A 111 -6.80 -2.47 12.14
N LEU A 112 -8.06 -2.62 12.54
CA LEU A 112 -9.11 -1.62 12.34
C LEU A 112 -9.42 -0.92 13.66
N GLY A 113 -9.41 0.40 13.63
CA GLY A 113 -9.91 1.24 14.72
C GLY A 113 -10.85 2.34 14.23
N GLN A 114 -10.90 3.42 15.00
CA GLN A 114 -11.88 4.50 14.80
C GLN A 114 -11.83 5.14 13.40
N TYR A 115 -10.64 5.23 12.79
CA TYR A 115 -10.44 5.90 11.50
C TYR A 115 -10.14 4.93 10.33
N GLY A 116 -10.57 3.67 10.48
CA GLY A 116 -10.32 2.61 9.51
C GLY A 116 -9.08 1.81 9.87
N PHE A 117 -8.31 1.40 8.86
CA PHE A 117 -7.07 0.67 9.09
C PHE A 117 -6.03 1.57 9.77
N HIS A 118 -5.32 1.01 10.74
CA HIS A 118 -4.06 1.58 11.24
C HIS A 118 -3.02 1.65 10.12
N ASP A 119 -1.99 2.48 10.33
CA ASP A 119 -0.98 2.75 9.31
C ASP A 119 -0.28 1.49 8.80
N ALA A 120 0.11 0.62 9.73
CA ALA A 120 0.83 -0.60 9.41
C ALA A 120 0.66 -1.72 10.46
N PHE A 121 1.07 -2.92 10.06
CA PHE A 121 1.24 -4.07 10.95
C PHE A 121 2.29 -5.02 10.41
N ASN A 122 2.89 -5.85 11.27
CA ASN A 122 3.93 -6.80 10.91
C ASN A 122 3.72 -8.14 11.63
N PRO A 123 3.12 -9.14 10.96
CA PRO A 123 2.90 -10.46 11.55
C PRO A 123 4.17 -11.23 11.92
N SER A 124 5.31 -10.84 11.34
CA SER A 124 6.61 -11.47 11.64
C SER A 124 7.25 -10.90 12.91
N PHE A 125 6.84 -9.73 13.38
CA PHE A 125 7.39 -9.11 14.57
C PHE A 125 6.67 -9.62 15.83
N GLN A 126 7.20 -10.69 16.42
CA GLN A 126 6.63 -11.35 17.63
C GLN A 126 7.43 -11.05 18.91
N TYR A 127 8.29 -10.04 18.89
CA TYR A 127 9.25 -9.77 19.96
C TYR A 127 8.62 -8.99 21.12
N SER A 128 8.03 -9.69 22.09
CA SER A 128 7.38 -9.07 23.26
C SER A 128 8.34 -8.53 24.34
N GLY A 129 9.65 -8.79 24.20
CA GLY A 129 10.68 -8.29 25.12
C GLY A 129 11.18 -6.87 24.82
N VAL A 130 10.60 -6.21 23.82
CA VAL A 130 10.94 -4.82 23.46
C VAL A 130 9.68 -3.96 23.45
N THR A 131 9.87 -2.65 23.63
CA THR A 131 8.80 -1.66 23.50
C THR A 131 8.85 -1.05 22.10
N PRO A 132 7.83 -1.27 21.24
CA PRO A 132 7.73 -0.61 19.95
C PRO A 132 7.70 0.92 20.06
N TYR A 133 8.06 1.63 18.99
CA TYR A 133 7.97 3.10 18.94
C TYR A 133 6.51 3.58 18.94
N SER A 134 5.63 2.84 18.27
CA SER A 134 4.17 3.02 18.27
C SER A 134 3.48 1.65 18.32
N GLY A 135 2.20 1.63 18.69
CA GLY A 135 1.43 0.40 18.71
C GLY A 135 1.87 -0.62 19.76
N ALA A 136 1.60 -1.89 19.51
CA ALA A 136 1.88 -2.98 20.43
C ALA A 136 2.16 -4.31 19.70
N VAL A 137 2.88 -5.21 20.38
CA VAL A 137 3.03 -6.60 19.94
C VAL A 137 1.87 -7.42 20.51
N VAL A 138 0.99 -7.91 19.62
CA VAL A 138 -0.16 -8.73 19.97
C VAL A 138 0.21 -10.21 19.83
N PRO A 139 0.11 -11.04 20.88
CA PRO A 139 0.48 -12.46 20.82
C PRO A 139 -0.25 -13.21 19.70
N GLY A 140 0.50 -13.88 18.83
CA GLY A 140 -0.04 -14.65 17.71
C GLY A 140 -0.45 -13.82 16.50
N VAL A 141 -0.43 -12.49 16.60
CA VAL A 141 -0.77 -11.55 15.52
C VAL A 141 0.47 -10.80 15.03
N GLY A 142 1.36 -10.43 15.93
CA GLY A 142 2.57 -9.65 15.63
C GLY A 142 2.44 -8.19 16.07
N TRP A 143 3.32 -7.33 15.57
CA TRP A 143 3.22 -5.89 15.83
C TRP A 143 2.05 -5.30 15.05
N VAL A 144 1.26 -4.46 15.71
CA VAL A 144 0.18 -3.68 15.12
C VAL A 144 0.34 -2.25 15.57
N ASP A 145 0.31 -1.32 14.62
CA ASP A 145 0.41 0.10 14.91
C ASP A 145 -0.83 0.61 15.65
N SER A 146 -0.69 1.71 16.37
CA SER A 146 -1.79 2.48 16.97
C SER A 146 -2.11 3.77 16.20
N GLU A 147 -1.23 4.17 15.28
CA GLU A 147 -1.31 5.47 14.60
C GLU A 147 -2.08 5.41 13.27
N TYR A 148 -2.38 6.61 12.77
CA TYR A 148 -2.98 6.87 11.46
C TYR A 148 -2.24 8.04 10.82
N LEU A 149 -1.62 7.80 9.66
CA LEU A 149 -0.95 8.87 8.93
C LEU A 149 -1.89 9.46 7.87
N GLY A 150 -2.02 10.80 7.85
CA GLY A 150 -2.91 11.46 6.89
C GLY A 150 -2.52 11.21 5.43
N ILE A 151 -1.23 11.03 5.16
CA ILE A 151 -0.70 10.69 3.84
C ILE A 151 -1.05 9.25 3.40
N ASP A 152 -1.46 8.39 4.34
CA ASP A 152 -1.82 7.00 4.09
C ASP A 152 -3.34 6.81 4.11
N GLN A 153 -4.06 7.45 5.04
CA GLN A 153 -5.53 7.44 5.07
C GLN A 153 -6.16 8.21 3.90
N GLY A 154 -5.55 9.34 3.50
CA GLY A 154 -6.07 10.19 2.44
C GLY A 154 -6.21 9.45 1.10
N PRO A 155 -5.13 8.82 0.58
CA PRO A 155 -5.19 8.04 -0.65
C PRO A 155 -6.21 6.91 -0.62
N ILE A 156 -6.42 6.24 0.53
CA ILE A 156 -7.43 5.18 0.66
C ILE A 156 -8.80 5.73 0.30
N LEU A 157 -9.21 6.84 0.93
CA LEU A 157 -10.52 7.45 0.69
C LEU A 157 -10.65 7.97 -0.75
N LEU A 158 -9.63 8.67 -1.24
CA LEU A 158 -9.66 9.28 -2.58
C LEU A 158 -9.74 8.22 -3.68
N MET A 159 -9.01 7.10 -3.53
CA MET A 159 -8.98 6.04 -4.54
C MET A 159 -10.19 5.13 -4.46
N LEU A 160 -10.74 4.87 -3.27
CA LEU A 160 -12.03 4.20 -3.13
C LEU A 160 -13.14 5.00 -3.82
N GLU A 161 -13.16 6.33 -3.65
CA GLU A 161 -14.18 7.15 -4.30
C GLU A 161 -13.96 7.25 -5.81
N ASN A 162 -12.72 7.35 -6.29
CA ASN A 162 -12.44 7.26 -7.72
C ASN A 162 -12.85 5.92 -8.32
N TYR A 163 -12.68 4.81 -7.59
CA TYR A 163 -13.15 3.51 -8.04
C TYR A 163 -14.68 3.43 -8.12
N ARG A 164 -15.38 4.03 -7.16
CA ARG A 164 -16.85 4.00 -7.11
C ARG A 164 -17.50 4.89 -8.16
N SER A 165 -17.01 6.11 -8.35
CA SER A 165 -17.70 7.13 -9.16
C SER A 165 -16.78 7.96 -10.06
N GLY A 166 -15.46 7.85 -9.87
CA GLY A 166 -14.49 8.73 -10.52
C GLY A 166 -14.54 10.19 -10.03
N PHE A 167 -15.21 10.48 -8.90
CA PHE A 167 -15.50 11.84 -8.45
C PHE A 167 -14.26 12.75 -8.39
N VAL A 168 -13.20 12.32 -7.69
CA VAL A 168 -12.00 13.16 -7.51
C VAL A 168 -11.35 13.44 -8.87
N TRP A 169 -11.22 12.44 -9.73
CA TRP A 169 -10.70 12.61 -11.08
C TRP A 169 -11.58 13.54 -11.93
N ASN A 170 -12.91 13.44 -11.82
CA ASN A 170 -13.83 14.29 -12.56
C ASN A 170 -13.79 15.75 -12.08
N VAL A 171 -13.65 15.99 -10.77
CA VAL A 171 -13.44 17.33 -10.21
C VAL A 171 -12.12 17.92 -10.72
N MET A 172 -11.02 17.17 -10.63
CA MET A 172 -9.71 17.62 -11.13
C MET A 172 -9.73 17.92 -12.63
N ARG A 173 -10.55 17.18 -13.39
CA ARG A 173 -10.72 17.34 -14.83
C ARG A 173 -11.34 18.66 -15.22
N GLN A 174 -12.14 19.28 -14.36
CA GLN A 174 -12.79 20.55 -14.66
C GLN A 174 -11.84 21.75 -14.54
N ASN A 175 -10.65 21.58 -13.96
CA ASN A 175 -9.71 22.66 -13.76
C ASN A 175 -8.95 23.01 -15.07
N PRO A 176 -9.11 24.23 -15.62
CA PRO A 176 -8.48 24.61 -16.88
C PRO A 176 -6.95 24.67 -16.81
N ASP A 177 -6.36 24.98 -15.65
CA ASP A 177 -4.91 25.04 -15.47
C ASP A 177 -4.29 23.64 -15.52
N ILE A 178 -4.96 22.64 -14.93
CA ILE A 178 -4.53 21.24 -15.00
C ILE A 178 -4.57 20.75 -16.46
N GLN A 179 -5.68 21.02 -17.16
CA GLN A 179 -5.80 20.65 -18.57
C GLN A 179 -4.70 21.29 -19.43
N LEU A 180 -4.49 22.60 -19.29
CA LEU A 180 -3.48 23.34 -20.02
C LEU A 180 -2.06 22.84 -19.70
N GLY A 181 -1.77 22.56 -18.44
CA GLY A 181 -0.50 22.00 -17.99
C GLY A 181 -0.20 20.64 -18.63
N LEU A 182 -1.17 19.73 -18.63
CA LEU A 182 -1.04 18.42 -19.25
C LEU A 182 -0.86 18.52 -20.77
N GLN A 183 -1.63 19.39 -21.44
CA GLN A 183 -1.48 19.65 -22.88
C GLN A 183 -0.09 20.19 -23.22
N ARG A 184 0.43 21.13 -22.43
CA ARG A 184 1.80 21.68 -22.59
C ARG A 184 2.89 20.64 -22.32
N ALA A 185 2.65 19.71 -21.41
CA ALA A 185 3.50 18.53 -21.21
C ALA A 185 3.34 17.46 -22.32
N GLY A 186 2.52 17.74 -23.34
CA GLY A 186 2.32 16.92 -24.52
C GLY A 186 1.35 15.77 -24.34
N PHE A 187 0.60 15.69 -23.23
CA PHE A 187 -0.45 14.68 -23.05
C PHE A 187 -1.62 14.92 -24.00
N THR A 188 -2.25 13.84 -24.47
CA THR A 188 -3.32 13.86 -25.47
C THR A 188 -4.33 12.74 -25.22
N GLY A 189 -5.57 12.92 -25.67
CA GLY A 189 -6.59 11.87 -25.64
C GLY A 189 -7.13 11.54 -24.24
N GLY A 190 -7.97 10.49 -24.15
CA GLY A 190 -8.48 9.94 -22.89
C GLY A 190 -9.07 10.99 -21.96
N TRP A 191 -8.47 11.14 -20.78
CA TRP A 191 -8.85 12.09 -19.73
C TRP A 191 -8.82 13.57 -20.19
N LEU A 192 -8.12 13.93 -21.27
CA LEU A 192 -8.15 15.31 -21.80
C LEU A 192 -9.20 15.54 -22.89
N ALA A 193 -9.65 14.50 -23.58
CA ALA A 193 -10.49 14.63 -24.78
C ALA A 193 -11.97 14.27 -24.56
N GLY A 194 -12.31 13.57 -23.49
CA GLY A 194 -13.69 13.19 -23.17
C GLY A 194 -14.46 14.23 -22.34
N THR A 195 -15.77 14.28 -22.51
CA THR A 195 -16.69 14.98 -21.60
C THR A 195 -16.68 14.28 -20.23
N PRO A 196 -16.64 14.99 -19.10
CA PRO A 196 -16.84 14.36 -17.79
C PRO A 196 -18.18 13.62 -17.78
N THR A 197 -18.17 12.30 -17.58
CA THR A 197 -19.39 11.56 -17.27
C THR A 197 -19.75 11.86 -15.83
N VAL A 198 -20.72 12.75 -15.65
CA VAL A 198 -21.46 12.84 -14.39
C VAL A 198 -22.42 11.65 -14.40
N GLN A 199 -22.26 10.72 -13.46
CA GLN A 199 -23.34 9.78 -13.11
C GLN A 199 -24.31 10.50 -12.18
#